data_AF-A0A6G3TDX9-F1
#
_entry.id   AF-A0A6G3TDX9-F1
#
_cell.length_a   1.000
_cell.length_b   1.000
_cell.length_c   1.000
_cell.angle_alpha   90.00
_cell.angle_beta   90.00
_cell.angle_gamma   90.00
#
_symmetry.space_group_name_H-M   'P 1'
#
loop_
_entity.id
_entity.type
_entity.pdbx_description
1 polymer ?
#
loop_
_entity_poly.entity_id
_entity_poly.type
_entity_poly.pdbx_seq_one_letter_code
_entity_poly.pdbx_strand_id
1 'polypeptide(L)'
;MTACAIEPSADPGNSGAPRAGCSITAAGAYAARLARSGPDGDAWYPERWTLDGPEPYAVPLPGNQPEEAGTEVQPMGDGRVLVHRVAAGRHVFALLYPTGPGTGELPLGAVECPADTTG
;
A
#
# COMPACT_ATOMS: atom_id res chain seq x y z
N MET A 1 -15.92 9.65 -31.95
CA MET A 1 -16.19 8.41 -31.21
C MET A 1 -14.97 7.53 -31.39
N THR A 2 -14.02 7.59 -30.46
CA THR A 2 -12.79 6.79 -30.52
C THR A 2 -12.89 5.76 -29.41
N ALA A 3 -13.14 4.50 -29.79
CA ALA A 3 -13.12 3.38 -28.88
C ALA A 3 -11.68 2.93 -28.67
N CYS A 4 -11.18 2.99 -27.44
CA CYS A 4 -9.92 2.36 -27.06
C CYS A 4 -10.18 0.87 -26.87
N ALA A 5 -9.63 0.04 -27.75
CA ALA A 5 -9.52 -1.40 -27.51
C ALA A 5 -8.45 -1.64 -26.44
N ILE A 6 -8.80 -2.34 -25.37
CA ILE A 6 -7.83 -2.88 -24.40
C ILE A 6 -7.84 -4.39 -24.55
N GLU A 7 -6.75 -4.94 -25.08
CA GLU A 7 -6.52 -6.38 -25.12
C GLU A 7 -5.94 -6.81 -23.75
N PRO A 8 -6.48 -7.84 -23.08
CA PRO A 8 -5.91 -8.32 -21.84
C PRO A 8 -4.75 -9.26 -22.17
N SER A 9 -3.52 -8.82 -21.94
CA SER A 9 -2.38 -9.74 -21.94
C SER A 9 -2.23 -10.34 -20.55
N ALA A 10 -2.92 -11.47 -20.33
CA ALA A 10 -2.68 -12.32 -19.19
C ALA A 10 -1.55 -13.31 -19.55
N ASP A 11 -0.35 -13.04 -19.05
CA ASP A 11 0.71 -14.05 -18.93
C ASP A 11 0.82 -14.45 -17.45
N PRO A 12 0.36 -15.66 -17.05
CA PRO A 12 0.60 -16.18 -15.71
C PRO A 12 1.94 -16.93 -15.72
N GLY A 13 3.03 -16.19 -15.87
CA GLY A 13 4.38 -16.73 -16.00
C GLY A 13 5.40 -16.01 -15.13
N ASN A 14 5.09 -15.73 -13.84
CA ASN A 14 6.15 -15.38 -12.90
C ASN A 14 5.79 -15.74 -11.45
N SER A 15 6.46 -16.75 -10.91
CA SER A 15 6.53 -17.06 -9.48
C SER A 15 7.40 -16.01 -8.78
N GLY A 16 6.88 -14.79 -8.67
CA GLY A 16 7.47 -13.65 -7.97
C GLY A 16 6.33 -12.83 -7.36
N ALA A 17 6.52 -12.36 -6.12
CA ALA A 17 5.50 -11.76 -5.26
C ALA A 17 4.44 -10.93 -6.03
N PRO A 18 3.14 -11.06 -5.69
CA PRO A 18 2.07 -10.34 -6.38
C PRO A 18 2.44 -8.86 -6.50
N ARG A 19 2.38 -8.32 -7.73
CA ARG A 19 2.68 -6.91 -8.02
C ARG A 19 1.93 -6.05 -7.01
N ALA A 20 2.63 -5.19 -6.27
CA ALA A 20 2.03 -4.25 -5.33
C ALA A 20 0.96 -3.42 -6.06
N GLY A 21 -0.30 -3.87 -5.96
CA GLY A 21 -1.45 -3.21 -6.56
C GLY A 21 -1.63 -1.84 -5.94
N CYS A 22 -2.13 -0.90 -6.73
CA CYS A 22 -2.65 0.34 -6.15
C CYS A 22 -4.09 0.10 -5.71
N SER A 23 -4.41 0.52 -4.49
CA SER A 23 -5.77 0.53 -3.96
C SER A 23 -6.31 1.95 -4.03
N ILE A 24 -7.60 2.11 -4.32
CA ILE A 24 -8.27 3.42 -4.45
C ILE A 24 -9.46 3.46 -3.50
N THR A 25 -9.68 4.60 -2.85
CA THR A 25 -10.88 4.86 -2.05
C THR A 25 -12.15 4.84 -2.90
N ALA A 26 -13.29 4.49 -2.31
CA ALA A 26 -14.57 4.45 -3.03
C ALA A 26 -14.96 5.81 -3.65
N ALA A 27 -14.58 6.92 -3.02
CA ALA A 27 -14.80 8.27 -3.54
C ALA A 27 -13.83 8.66 -4.66
N GLY A 28 -12.79 7.85 -4.93
CA GLY A 28 -11.77 8.14 -5.94
C GLY A 28 -10.77 9.23 -5.55
N ALA A 29 -10.89 9.83 -4.36
CA ALA A 29 -10.06 10.96 -3.92
C ALA A 29 -8.62 10.55 -3.59
N TYR A 30 -8.46 9.39 -2.96
CA TYR A 30 -7.16 8.89 -2.54
C TYR A 30 -6.87 7.50 -3.10
N ALA A 31 -5.59 7.26 -3.39
CA ALA A 31 -5.03 5.95 -3.66
C ALA A 31 -3.80 5.68 -2.77
N ALA A 32 -3.42 4.43 -2.60
CA ALA A 32 -2.14 4.07 -1.99
C ALA A 32 -1.55 2.82 -2.64
N ARG A 33 -0.23 2.71 -2.60
CA ARG A 33 0.51 1.53 -3.06
C ARG A 33 1.79 1.34 -2.25
N LEU A 34 2.34 0.13 -2.31
CA LEU A 34 3.70 -0.11 -1.85
C LEU A 34 4.68 0.19 -3.00
N ALA A 35 5.65 1.06 -2.76
CA ALA A 35 6.67 1.48 -3.71
C ALA A 35 8.06 0.99 -3.27
N ARG A 36 8.99 0.84 -4.23
CA ARG A 36 10.39 0.47 -3.96
C ARG A 36 11.27 1.71 -3.96
N SER A 37 12.28 1.73 -3.09
CA SER A 37 13.30 2.78 -3.01
C SER A 37 14.30 2.70 -4.17
N GLY A 38 13.85 2.91 -5.40
CA GLY A 38 14.70 2.92 -6.59
C GLY A 38 15.02 1.53 -7.17
N PRO A 39 15.75 1.48 -8.31
CA PRO A 39 16.02 0.25 -9.06
C PRO A 39 16.89 -0.76 -8.29
N ASP A 40 17.83 -0.27 -7.47
CA ASP A 40 18.72 -1.09 -6.64
C ASP A 40 18.25 -1.16 -5.17
N GLY A 41 17.07 -0.61 -4.87
CA GLY A 41 16.52 -0.59 -3.53
C GLY A 41 15.80 -1.88 -3.17
N ASP A 42 16.23 -2.49 -2.08
CA ASP A 42 15.53 -3.62 -1.44
C ASP A 42 14.45 -3.16 -0.45
N ALA A 43 14.39 -1.87 -0.14
CA ALA A 43 13.44 -1.30 0.79
C ALA A 43 12.11 -0.94 0.11
N TRP A 44 11.01 -1.33 0.74
CA TRP A 44 9.67 -0.87 0.38
C TRP A 44 9.20 0.28 1.28
N TYR A 45 8.35 1.14 0.74
CA TYR A 45 7.67 2.17 1.52
C TYR A 45 6.24 2.40 1.00
N PRO A 46 5.30 2.79 1.87
CA PRO A 46 3.95 3.19 1.44
C PRO A 46 4.00 4.53 0.72
N GLU A 47 3.22 4.67 -0.34
CA GLU A 47 3.04 5.91 -1.08
C GLU A 47 1.55 6.23 -1.12
N ARG A 48 1.18 7.47 -0.79
CA ARG A 48 -0.19 7.98 -0.86
C ARG A 48 -0.34 8.86 -2.08
N TRP A 49 -1.42 8.68 -2.82
CA TRP A 49 -1.77 9.53 -3.95
C TRP A 49 -3.05 10.31 -3.67
N THR A 50 -3.06 11.57 -4.10
CA THR A 50 -4.27 12.42 -4.15
C THR A 50 -4.67 12.55 -5.60
N LEU A 51 -5.92 12.24 -5.92
CA LEU A 51 -6.42 12.07 -7.29
C LEU A 51 -7.60 12.99 -7.63
N ASP A 52 -8.27 13.57 -6.64
CA ASP A 52 -9.45 14.46 -6.80
C ASP A 52 -9.10 15.93 -7.08
N GLY A 53 -7.82 16.25 -7.27
CA GLY A 53 -7.35 17.57 -7.65
C GLY A 53 -7.15 17.74 -9.16
N PRO A 54 -7.07 18.98 -9.68
CA PRO A 54 -6.71 19.24 -11.06
C PRO A 54 -5.30 18.74 -11.42
N GLU A 55 -4.44 18.62 -10.40
CA GLU A 55 -3.07 18.10 -10.51
C GLU A 55 -2.87 16.97 -9.48
N PRO A 56 -3.12 15.71 -9.85
CA PRO A 56 -2.85 14.55 -9.01
C PRO A 56 -1.38 14.45 -8.61
N TYR A 57 -1.11 14.03 -7.38
CA TYR A 57 0.26 13.93 -6.86
C TYR A 57 0.44 12.78 -5.88
N ALA A 58 1.68 12.33 -5.75
CA ALA A 58 2.10 11.28 -4.83
C ALA A 58 2.94 11.85 -3.68
N VAL A 59 2.79 11.26 -2.50
CA VAL A 59 3.55 11.58 -1.29
C VAL A 59 4.13 10.27 -0.74
N PRO A 60 5.47 10.14 -0.67
CA PRO A 60 6.08 8.99 0.00
C PRO A 60 5.82 9.09 1.50
N LEU A 61 5.51 7.96 2.13
CA LEU A 61 5.28 7.84 3.56
C LEU A 61 6.29 6.87 4.20
N PRO A 62 7.60 7.16 4.15
CA PRO A 62 8.60 6.28 4.79
C PRO A 62 8.35 6.22 6.30
N GLY A 63 8.24 5.01 6.85
CA GLY A 63 8.15 4.78 8.29
C GLY A 63 9.51 4.90 8.97
N ASN A 64 9.57 4.52 10.25
CA ASN A 64 10.82 4.44 11.00
C ASN A 64 11.70 3.24 10.57
N GLN A 65 11.16 2.36 9.74
CA GLN A 65 11.78 1.16 9.20
C GLN A 65 11.31 0.95 7.75
N PRO A 66 12.09 0.22 6.92
CA PRO A 66 11.60 -0.24 5.63
C PRO A 66 10.41 -1.20 5.80
N GLU A 67 9.51 -1.21 4.82
CA GLU A 67 8.43 -2.19 4.75
C GLU A 67 8.90 -3.49 4.07
N GLU A 68 8.19 -4.56 4.39
CA GLU A 68 8.35 -5.86 3.72
C GLU A 68 7.51 -5.92 2.45
N ALA A 69 7.89 -6.78 1.50
CA ALA A 69 7.13 -6.94 0.25
C ALA A 69 5.69 -7.43 0.47
N GLY A 70 5.41 -8.06 1.62
CA GLY A 70 4.07 -8.51 2.03
C GLY A 70 3.26 -7.46 2.79
N THR A 71 3.79 -6.25 3.02
CA THR A 71 3.03 -5.15 3.61
C THR A 71 1.89 -4.76 2.69
N GLU A 72 0.68 -4.68 3.25
CA GLU A 72 -0.50 -4.24 2.52
C GLU A 72 -0.88 -2.81 2.91
N VAL A 73 -1.37 -2.05 1.92
CA VAL A 73 -1.75 -0.65 2.12
C VAL A 73 -3.16 -0.39 1.58
N GLN A 74 -3.94 0.38 2.34
CA GLN A 74 -5.29 0.79 1.96
C GLN A 74 -5.47 2.28 2.24
N PRO A 75 -5.76 3.12 1.23
CA PRO A 75 -6.05 4.53 1.45
C PRO A 75 -7.41 4.70 2.16
N MET A 76 -7.47 5.68 3.06
CA MET A 76 -8.68 6.10 3.76
C MET A 76 -9.23 7.40 3.16
N GLY A 77 -10.54 7.62 3.30
CA GLY A 77 -11.21 8.82 2.77
C GLY A 77 -10.78 10.14 3.40
N ASP A 78 -10.07 10.09 4.54
CA ASP A 78 -9.51 11.25 5.23
C ASP A 78 -8.04 11.54 4.84
N GLY A 79 -7.53 10.85 3.82
CA GLY A 79 -6.18 11.04 3.31
C GLY A 79 -5.09 10.33 4.13
N ARG A 80 -5.44 9.48 5.09
CA ARG A 80 -4.49 8.57 5.76
C ARG A 80 -4.34 7.26 4.98
N VAL A 81 -3.31 6.48 5.29
CA VAL A 81 -3.10 5.14 4.72
C VAL A 81 -3.10 4.12 5.86
N LEU A 82 -4.02 3.16 5.82
CA LEU A 82 -3.96 1.97 6.65
C LEU A 82 -2.84 1.08 6.14
N VAL A 83 -1.92 0.72 7.01
CA VAL A 83 -0.88 -0.27 6.75
C VAL A 83 -1.15 -1.52 7.55
N HIS A 84 -1.04 -2.67 6.90
CA HIS A 84 -1.12 -3.99 7.50
C HIS A 84 0.24 -4.68 7.37
N ARG A 85 0.77 -5.13 8.50
CA ARG A 85 2.05 -5.83 8.61
C ARG A 85 1.85 -7.14 9.36
N VAL A 86 2.62 -8.16 9.02
CA VAL A 86 2.66 -9.41 9.79
C VAL A 86 3.94 -9.43 10.62
N ALA A 87 3.79 -9.44 11.95
CA ALA A 87 4.92 -9.45 12.88
C ALA A 87 4.66 -10.44 14.03
N ALA A 88 5.63 -11.34 14.28
CA ALA A 88 5.54 -12.35 15.32
C ALA A 88 4.22 -13.16 15.31
N GLY A 89 3.74 -13.52 14.11
CA GLY A 89 2.49 -14.28 13.94
C GLY A 89 1.20 -13.48 14.14
N ARG A 90 1.29 -12.14 14.23
CA ARG A 90 0.14 -11.24 14.42
C ARG A 90 -0.01 -10.28 13.25
N HIS A 91 -1.25 -9.94 12.93
CA HIS A 91 -1.61 -8.91 11.96
C HIS A 91 -1.63 -7.57 12.68
N VAL A 92 -0.63 -6.72 12.42
CA VAL A 92 -0.47 -5.41 13.05
C VAL A 92 -0.99 -4.33 12.10
N PHE A 93 -1.79 -3.41 12.63
CA PHE A 93 -2.40 -2.33 11.87
C PHE A 93 -1.98 -0.97 12.41
N ALA A 94 -1.69 -0.03 11.51
CA ALA A 94 -1.43 1.36 11.85
C ALA A 94 -1.96 2.30 10.77
N LEU A 95 -2.18 3.57 11.12
CA LEU A 95 -2.49 4.63 10.17
C LEU A 95 -1.26 5.50 9.95
N LEU A 96 -0.85 5.63 8.70
CA LEU A 96 0.21 6.53 8.26
C LEU A 96 -0.39 7.83 7.75
N TYR A 97 0.26 8.94 8.07
CA TYR A 97 -0.14 10.26 7.61
C TYR A 97 1.08 11.17 7.43
N PRO A 98 1.07 12.08 6.45
CA PRO A 98 2.16 13.05 6.29
C PRO A 98 2.29 13.94 7.53
N THR A 99 3.51 14.13 8.03
CA THR A 99 3.83 15.06 9.12
C THR A 99 5.08 15.88 8.78
N GLY A 100 4.90 17.05 8.19
CA GLY A 100 6.02 17.90 7.78
C GLY A 100 7.00 17.13 6.87
N PRO A 101 8.29 17.00 7.25
CA PRO A 101 9.28 16.27 6.45
C PRO A 101 9.20 14.73 6.57
N GLY A 102 8.35 14.20 7.45
CA GLY A 102 8.28 12.76 7.75
C GLY A 102 6.87 12.19 7.72
N THR A 103 6.76 10.99 8.28
CA THR A 103 5.51 10.23 8.38
C THR A 103 5.13 10.06 9.84
N GLY A 104 3.92 10.46 10.19
CA GLY A 104 3.30 10.09 11.45
C GLY A 104 2.70 8.70 11.34
N GLU A 105 2.87 7.90 12.39
CA GLU A 105 2.28 6.57 12.51
C GLU A 105 1.41 6.50 13.77
N LEU A 106 0.15 6.10 13.60
CA LEU A 106 -0.79 5.86 14.69
C LEU A 106 -1.12 4.36 14.76
N PRO A 107 -0.60 3.61 15.74
CA PRO A 107 -0.93 2.20 15.92
C PRO A 107 -2.41 2.01 16.24
N LEU A 108 -3.07 1.07 15.53
CA LEU A 108 -4.46 0.69 15.78
C LEU A 108 -4.56 -0.57 16.65
N GLY A 109 -3.50 -1.37 16.70
CA GLY A 109 -3.44 -2.62 17.46
C GLY A 109 -3.03 -3.80 16.58
N ALA A 110 -3.20 -5.01 17.11
CA ALA A 110 -2.87 -6.23 16.40
C ALA A 110 -3.91 -7.32 16.64
N VAL A 111 -4.22 -8.07 15.58
CA VAL A 111 -5.12 -9.23 15.60
C VAL A 111 -4.28 -10.50 15.56
N GLU A 112 -4.55 -11.42 16.47
CA GLU A 112 -3.95 -12.75 16.43
C GLU A 112 -4.75 -13.63 15.48
N CYS A 113 -4.05 -14.30 14.55
CA CYS A 113 -4.65 -15.32 13.70
C CYS A 113 -4.03 -16.66 14.11
N PRO A 114 -4.80 -17.60 14.70
CA PRO A 114 -4.29 -18.94 14.88
C PRO A 114 -3.93 -19.50 13.51
N ALA A 115 -2.75 -20.10 13.38
CA ALA A 115 -2.38 -20.78 12.15
C ALA A 115 -3.48 -21.79 11.81
N ASP A 116 -3.97 -21.76 10.57
CA ASP A 116 -4.96 -22.72 10.07
C ASP A 116 -4.47 -24.12 10.43
N THR A 117 -5.06 -24.68 11.48
CA THR A 117 -4.78 -26.04 11.90
C THR A 117 -5.71 -26.89 11.06
N THR A 118 -5.38 -27.02 9.77
CA THR A 118 -5.99 -28.03 8.92
C THR A 118 -5.62 -29.38 9.51
N GLY A 119 -6.54 -29.94 10.29
CA GLY A 119 -6.50 -31.31 10.80
C GLY A 119 -6.88 -32.33 9.74
#